data_AF-A0A7Y2EKM0-F1
#
_entry.id   AF-A0A7Y2EKM0-F1
#
_cell.length_a   1.000
_cell.length_b   1.000
_cell.length_c   1.000
_cell.angle_alpha   90.00
_cell.angle_beta   90.00
_cell.angle_gamma   90.00
#
_symmetry.space_group_name_H-M   'P 1'
#
loop_
_entity.id
_entity.type
_entity.pdbx_description
1 polymer ?
#
loop_
_entity_poly.entity_id
_entity_poly.type
_entity_poly.pdbx_seq_one_letter_code
_entity_poly.pdbx_strand_id
1 'polypeptide(L)'
;MMKNLTILFLAALLSTGCSKDDTNSENPQETTGLKSLTVNIALPNNSSISSNELFVSSLFTDSESVVDNTAAIESFDDDTMELTFATNQQDNIVMLSYFNPLNADVVEMNAETTATSLVMLHPWSFDLTAQAKTEAMEFIKNLPEFESFKSEVENSIASGVDQPLNIQGVVDKVIEIQQITFDRSSGYTEPLQFNVQNATASVTNVLSSATYSVGLYDENNVLFEHKPAEGLDKSHFLFQEFKNSVFQETSNNQQTATFNIPYDGTWTLKAKSGLSFDGSLENQQAAYYNTKTVAANVLGIFSTKLKKLIIKNECFLALGEHVYNGVSGSVDISGSLESYSNGSKSGFALTKDVLSFIWDRFDSVLGIIENCANENTELYGLDKIKSGVFGKILKFLNITGNLENVFNSSAMLTDWIQFDKEIEYCFSKIGNEILECEFLVNQIKVLSNNQILDFNGLPTYYFNEFDDFCNNYMQIFSINYFDKMDGANYIDIEISSAANSSTIADGVYDLLDGECNYVVVDLFHADIFTNDDDGFIQNGTLTVSENGSVFSITGEMVKITFNGTNETETSLGSVVGRFVAE
;
A
#
# COMPACT_ATOMS: atom_id res chain seq x y z
N MET A 1 -33.80 14.80 55.08
CA MET A 1 -34.01 13.33 55.14
C MET A 1 -34.91 12.93 53.98
N MET A 2 -34.55 11.85 53.26
CA MET A 2 -35.23 11.28 52.08
C MET A 2 -35.19 12.11 50.77
N LYS A 3 -34.02 12.11 50.11
CA LYS A 3 -33.84 12.25 48.65
C LYS A 3 -32.41 11.78 48.33
N ASN A 4 -32.19 10.46 48.38
CA ASN A 4 -30.97 9.81 47.88
C ASN A 4 -31.11 8.28 47.74
N LEU A 5 -32.32 7.73 47.84
CA LEU A 5 -32.54 6.28 47.81
C LEU A 5 -33.13 5.76 46.49
N THR A 6 -33.39 6.63 45.52
CA THR A 6 -34.10 6.24 44.27
C THR A 6 -33.16 6.07 43.06
N ILE A 7 -31.89 6.46 43.17
CA ILE A 7 -30.90 6.32 42.08
C ILE A 7 -30.11 5.00 42.16
N LEU A 8 -30.09 4.34 43.33
CA LEU A 8 -29.37 3.07 43.49
C LEU A 8 -30.15 1.82 43.04
N PHE A 9 -31.44 1.94 42.75
CA PHE A 9 -32.29 0.80 42.35
C PHE A 9 -32.49 0.70 40.82
N LEU A 10 -32.13 1.72 40.04
CA LEU A 10 -32.15 1.66 38.57
C LEU A 10 -30.83 1.15 37.96
N ALA A 11 -29.72 1.21 38.71
CA ALA A 11 -28.42 0.68 38.27
C ALA A 11 -28.28 -0.83 38.46
N ALA A 12 -29.15 -1.47 39.27
CA ALA A 12 -29.11 -2.91 39.56
C ALA A 12 -30.09 -3.75 38.69
N LEU A 13 -30.81 -3.12 37.75
CA LEU A 13 -31.77 -3.79 36.86
C LEU A 13 -31.36 -3.79 35.37
N LEU A 14 -30.16 -3.31 35.04
CA LEU A 14 -29.53 -3.46 33.73
C LEU A 14 -28.55 -4.65 33.66
N SER A 15 -28.45 -5.47 34.71
CA SER A 15 -27.52 -6.61 34.80
C SER A 15 -28.20 -7.99 34.75
N THR A 16 -29.43 -8.10 34.26
CA THR A 16 -30.08 -9.41 34.05
C THR A 16 -30.93 -9.41 32.78
N GLY A 17 -30.43 -10.05 31.72
CA GLY A 17 -31.26 -10.30 30.53
C GLY A 17 -30.53 -10.81 29.30
N CYS A 18 -29.99 -12.03 29.39
CA CYS A 18 -30.04 -13.12 28.39
C CYS A 18 -28.79 -14.01 28.49
N SER A 19 -28.85 -15.00 29.39
CA SER A 19 -28.08 -16.24 29.20
C SER A 19 -28.74 -17.01 28.05
N LYS A 20 -28.17 -16.89 26.85
CA LYS A 20 -28.13 -18.05 25.98
C LYS A 20 -26.92 -18.85 26.42
N ASP A 21 -27.11 -20.15 26.61
CA ASP A 21 -26.04 -21.12 26.72
C ASP A 21 -25.21 -21.05 25.44
N ASP A 22 -24.26 -20.12 25.42
CA ASP A 22 -23.09 -20.23 24.59
C ASP A 22 -22.25 -21.31 25.28
N THR A 23 -22.28 -22.51 24.71
CA THR A 23 -21.20 -23.48 24.90
C THR A 23 -19.90 -22.70 24.80
N ASN A 24 -19.22 -22.54 25.94
CA ASN A 24 -17.83 -22.13 26.04
C ASN A 24 -17.02 -23.04 25.12
N SER A 25 -16.90 -22.65 23.86
CA SER A 25 -15.67 -22.79 23.13
C SER A 25 -14.70 -21.85 23.86
N GLU A 26 -14.09 -22.34 24.94
CA GLU A 26 -12.84 -21.78 25.43
C GLU A 26 -11.93 -21.73 24.20
N ASN A 27 -11.76 -20.54 23.60
CA ASN A 27 -10.69 -20.35 22.63
C ASN A 27 -9.42 -20.81 23.36
N PRO A 28 -8.70 -21.81 22.84
CA PRO A 28 -7.56 -22.36 23.54
C PRO A 28 -6.61 -21.21 23.86
N GLN A 29 -6.29 -21.09 25.15
CA GLN A 29 -5.38 -20.07 25.65
C GLN A 29 -4.04 -20.26 24.90
N GLU A 30 -3.69 -19.29 24.06
CA GLU A 30 -2.46 -19.36 23.27
C GLU A 30 -1.28 -19.11 24.21
N THR A 31 -0.65 -20.19 24.68
CA THR A 31 0.53 -20.12 25.55
C THR A 31 1.78 -20.06 24.67
N THR A 32 2.64 -19.05 24.85
CA THR A 32 3.95 -19.01 24.18
C THR A 32 4.99 -19.68 25.07
N GLY A 33 4.97 -21.01 25.14
CA GLY A 33 6.01 -21.76 25.83
C GLY A 33 7.36 -21.61 25.12
N LEU A 34 8.46 -21.77 25.87
CA LEU A 34 9.77 -22.03 25.28
C LEU A 34 10.10 -23.51 25.47
N LYS A 35 10.68 -24.12 24.44
CA LYS A 35 11.16 -25.50 24.44
C LYS A 35 12.66 -25.50 24.16
N SER A 36 13.39 -26.31 24.93
CA SER A 36 14.80 -26.59 24.66
C SER A 36 14.92 -27.67 23.58
N LEU A 37 15.80 -27.43 22.62
CA LEU A 37 16.05 -28.31 21.48
C LEU A 37 17.55 -28.61 21.39
N THR A 38 17.89 -29.79 20.88
CA THR A 38 19.28 -30.14 20.56
C THR A 38 19.54 -29.85 19.09
N VAL A 39 20.60 -29.10 18.78
CA VAL A 39 21.08 -28.89 17.41
C VAL A 39 22.20 -29.87 17.14
N ASN A 40 22.01 -30.73 16.15
CA ASN A 40 23.03 -31.64 15.65
C ASN A 40 23.75 -31.00 14.46
N ILE A 41 25.07 -30.90 14.54
CA ILE A 41 25.91 -30.36 13.48
C ILE A 41 26.56 -31.51 12.72
N ALA A 42 26.24 -31.63 11.45
CA ALA A 42 26.91 -32.55 10.54
C ALA A 42 27.71 -31.76 9.50
N LEU A 43 29.00 -31.56 9.81
CA LEU A 43 29.95 -30.95 8.89
C LEU A 43 30.27 -31.88 7.71
N PRO A 44 30.58 -31.32 6.53
CA PRO A 44 31.03 -32.10 5.38
C PRO A 44 32.25 -32.98 5.68
N ASN A 45 32.38 -34.07 4.92
CA ASN A 45 33.56 -34.93 5.01
C ASN A 45 34.82 -34.13 4.64
N ASN A 46 35.90 -34.31 5.43
CA ASN A 46 37.16 -33.57 5.27
C ASN A 46 37.03 -32.05 5.47
N SER A 47 35.99 -31.59 6.18
CA SER A 47 35.90 -30.20 6.61
C SER A 47 37.17 -29.78 7.36
N SER A 48 37.73 -28.66 6.94
CA SER A 48 38.84 -28.00 7.64
C SER A 48 38.37 -27.24 8.88
N ILE A 49 37.07 -26.95 8.98
CA ILE A 49 36.41 -26.40 10.16
C ILE A 49 36.18 -27.54 11.16
N SER A 50 36.55 -27.33 12.42
CA SER A 50 36.17 -28.24 13.51
C SER A 50 34.81 -27.83 14.09
N SER A 51 33.96 -28.81 14.44
CA SER A 51 32.68 -28.51 15.09
C SER A 51 32.87 -27.74 16.41
N ASN A 52 33.92 -28.03 17.16
CA ASN A 52 34.24 -27.34 18.42
C ASN A 52 34.68 -25.86 18.24
N GLU A 53 34.89 -25.40 17.00
CA GLU A 53 35.18 -24.00 16.67
C GLU A 53 33.91 -23.21 16.32
N LEU A 54 32.75 -23.87 16.36
CA LEU A 54 31.46 -23.29 16.04
C LEU A 54 30.65 -22.91 17.28
N PHE A 55 29.82 -21.90 17.10
CA PHE A 55 28.83 -21.44 18.07
C PHE A 55 27.46 -21.41 17.43
N VAL A 56 26.46 -22.00 18.07
CA VAL A 56 25.08 -22.02 17.60
C VAL A 56 24.29 -20.88 18.22
N SER A 57 23.47 -20.24 17.39
CA SER A 57 22.60 -19.14 17.78
C SER A 57 21.15 -19.40 17.34
N SER A 58 20.20 -19.09 18.22
CA SER A 58 18.77 -18.97 17.93
C SER A 58 18.27 -17.63 18.47
N LEU A 59 17.00 -17.27 18.22
CA LEU A 59 16.38 -16.06 18.74
C LEU A 59 16.54 -15.87 20.27
N PHE A 60 16.67 -16.97 21.02
CA PHE A 60 16.78 -16.99 22.48
C PHE A 60 18.18 -17.39 22.99
N THR A 61 19.10 -17.75 22.09
CA THR A 61 20.43 -18.28 22.41
C THR A 61 21.48 -17.58 21.56
N ASP A 62 22.34 -16.75 22.14
CA ASP A 62 23.24 -15.89 21.33
C ASP A 62 24.47 -16.60 20.75
N SER A 63 25.13 -17.51 21.50
CA SER A 63 26.37 -18.18 21.07
C SER A 63 26.70 -19.40 21.96
N GLU A 64 25.95 -20.49 21.83
CA GLU A 64 26.24 -21.73 22.56
C GLU A 64 27.38 -22.50 21.87
N SER A 65 28.41 -22.89 22.62
CA SER A 65 29.52 -23.67 22.07
C SER A 65 29.09 -25.07 21.68
N VAL A 66 29.59 -25.53 20.54
CA VAL A 66 29.32 -26.88 20.05
C VAL A 66 30.28 -27.87 20.72
N VAL A 67 29.72 -28.92 21.32
CA VAL A 67 30.45 -30.01 21.98
C VAL A 67 29.95 -31.34 21.43
N ASP A 68 30.87 -32.20 21.01
CA ASP A 68 30.55 -33.51 20.42
C ASP A 68 29.55 -33.41 19.26
N ASN A 69 29.71 -32.37 18.43
CA ASN A 69 28.81 -32.04 17.30
C ASN A 69 27.39 -31.63 17.70
N THR A 70 27.16 -31.27 18.95
CA THR A 70 25.83 -30.86 19.45
C THR A 70 25.89 -29.52 20.18
N ALA A 71 24.78 -28.79 20.16
CA ALA A 71 24.56 -27.61 20.99
C ALA A 71 23.09 -27.56 21.44
N ALA A 72 22.80 -26.85 22.52
CA ALA A 72 21.43 -26.62 22.98
C ALA A 72 20.95 -25.23 22.56
N ILE A 73 19.69 -25.14 22.12
CA ILE A 73 19.02 -23.87 21.87
C ILE A 73 17.65 -23.84 22.54
N GLU A 74 17.11 -22.65 22.73
CA GLU A 74 15.70 -22.44 23.04
C GLU A 74 14.96 -21.92 21.80
N SER A 75 13.67 -22.26 21.71
CA SER A 75 12.74 -21.84 20.66
C SER A 75 11.31 -21.77 21.21
N PHE A 76 10.41 -21.08 20.51
CA PHE A 76 8.98 -21.16 20.83
C PHE A 76 8.47 -22.60 20.72
N ASP A 77 7.61 -23.02 21.64
CA ASP A 77 6.90 -24.30 21.61
C ASP A 77 5.55 -24.14 20.90
N ASP A 78 5.60 -23.91 19.58
CA ASP A 78 4.42 -23.61 18.77
C ASP A 78 4.60 -24.07 17.31
N ASP A 79 3.50 -24.21 16.58
CA ASP A 79 3.47 -24.50 15.14
C ASP A 79 3.92 -23.27 14.33
N THR A 80 5.23 -23.13 14.26
CA THR A 80 5.93 -21.96 13.74
C THR A 80 7.20 -22.41 13.00
N MET A 81 7.72 -21.55 12.13
CA MET A 81 9.05 -21.73 11.55
C MET A 81 10.03 -20.75 12.18
N GLU A 82 11.15 -21.31 12.63
CA GLU A 82 12.20 -20.63 13.39
C GLU A 82 13.56 -20.83 12.70
N LEU A 83 14.41 -19.82 12.77
CA LEU A 83 15.76 -19.84 12.20
C LEU A 83 16.81 -20.05 13.29
N THR A 84 17.70 -21.02 13.08
CA THR A 84 18.94 -21.20 13.86
C THR A 84 20.14 -21.24 12.92
N PHE A 85 21.31 -20.86 13.42
CA PHE A 85 22.54 -20.85 12.63
C PHE A 85 23.79 -21.11 13.47
N ALA A 86 24.82 -21.65 12.81
CA ALA A 86 26.15 -21.80 13.39
C ALA A 86 27.10 -20.74 12.83
N THR A 87 27.91 -20.17 13.72
CA THR A 87 28.95 -19.18 13.42
C THR A 87 30.33 -19.69 13.79
N ASN A 88 31.36 -19.22 13.10
CA ASN A 88 32.75 -19.41 13.53
C ASN A 88 33.17 -18.37 14.59
N GLN A 89 34.43 -18.43 15.03
CA GLN A 89 35.01 -17.50 16.02
C GLN A 89 35.01 -16.02 15.59
N GLN A 90 34.82 -15.74 14.29
CA GLN A 90 34.75 -14.39 13.72
C GLN A 90 33.29 -13.90 13.56
N ASP A 91 32.32 -14.60 14.14
CA ASP A 91 30.88 -14.34 13.99
C ASP A 91 30.44 -14.32 12.52
N ASN A 92 31.05 -15.14 11.67
CA ASN A 92 30.57 -15.36 10.30
C ASN A 92 29.70 -16.62 10.28
N ILE A 93 28.56 -16.54 9.60
CA ILE A 93 27.63 -17.66 9.48
C ILE A 93 28.23 -18.74 8.57
N VAL A 94 28.28 -19.96 9.09
CA VAL A 94 28.82 -21.16 8.43
C VAL A 94 27.69 -22.08 7.98
N MET A 95 26.66 -22.25 8.81
CA MET A 95 25.51 -23.13 8.51
C MET A 95 24.20 -22.51 9.03
N LEU A 96 23.09 -22.88 8.39
CA LEU A 96 21.74 -22.37 8.67
C LEU A 96 20.76 -23.55 8.77
N SER A 97 19.71 -23.40 9.56
CA SER A 97 18.59 -24.35 9.58
C SER A 97 17.27 -23.64 9.92
N TYR A 98 16.29 -23.77 9.04
CA TYR A 98 14.88 -23.50 9.31
C TYR A 98 14.21 -24.77 9.81
N PHE A 99 13.46 -24.67 10.91
CA PHE A 99 12.79 -25.81 11.51
C PHE A 99 11.46 -25.42 12.15
N ASN A 100 10.60 -26.41 12.35
CA ASN A 100 9.37 -26.27 13.12
C ASN A 100 9.56 -26.90 14.51
N PRO A 101 9.53 -26.11 15.60
CA PRO A 101 9.78 -26.60 16.96
C PRO A 101 8.77 -27.64 17.45
N LEU A 102 7.53 -27.61 16.94
CA LEU A 102 6.48 -28.56 17.31
C LEU A 102 6.77 -29.97 16.80
N ASN A 103 7.45 -30.07 15.66
CA ASN A 103 7.69 -31.33 14.95
C ASN A 103 9.06 -31.96 15.25
N ALA A 104 9.89 -31.32 16.07
CA ALA A 104 11.25 -31.76 16.34
C ALA A 104 11.68 -31.50 17.79
N ASP A 105 12.39 -32.47 18.37
CA ASP A 105 13.22 -32.27 19.58
C ASP A 105 14.69 -32.03 19.23
N VAL A 106 15.05 -32.38 17.99
CA VAL A 106 16.40 -32.33 17.43
C VAL A 106 16.37 -31.58 16.10
N VAL A 107 17.20 -30.55 15.98
CA VAL A 107 17.36 -29.75 14.77
C VAL A 107 18.63 -30.16 14.06
N GLU A 108 18.51 -30.63 12.83
CA GLU A 108 19.65 -31.00 12.00
C GLU A 108 20.23 -29.76 11.28
N MET A 109 21.53 -29.57 11.39
CA MET A 109 22.28 -28.50 10.73
C MET A 109 23.41 -29.10 9.88
N ASN A 110 23.22 -29.06 8.57
CA ASN A 110 24.11 -29.66 7.58
C ASN A 110 24.05 -28.89 6.25
N ALA A 111 24.75 -29.36 5.22
CA ALA A 111 24.77 -28.70 3.91
C ALA A 111 23.37 -28.61 3.24
N GLU A 112 22.50 -29.62 3.42
CA GLU A 112 21.15 -29.63 2.86
C GLU A 112 20.23 -28.60 3.54
N THR A 113 20.22 -28.58 4.88
CA THR A 113 19.42 -27.61 5.64
C THR A 113 19.96 -26.19 5.46
N THR A 114 21.27 -26.04 5.29
CA THR A 114 21.88 -24.74 4.95
C THR A 114 21.47 -24.27 3.56
N ALA A 115 21.56 -25.12 2.55
CA ALA A 115 21.17 -24.78 1.17
C ALA A 115 19.70 -24.37 1.09
N THR A 116 18.79 -25.15 1.66
CA THR A 116 17.36 -24.80 1.68
C THR A 116 17.12 -23.48 2.45
N SER A 117 17.77 -23.30 3.59
CA SER A 117 17.59 -22.09 4.40
C SER A 117 18.08 -20.82 3.71
N LEU A 118 19.18 -20.89 2.95
CA LEU A 118 19.68 -19.76 2.16
C LEU A 118 18.64 -19.24 1.16
N VAL A 119 17.90 -20.14 0.52
CA VAL A 119 16.84 -19.76 -0.42
C VAL A 119 15.66 -19.14 0.34
N MET A 120 15.31 -19.70 1.50
CA MET A 120 14.20 -19.24 2.34
C MET A 120 14.44 -17.87 3.02
N LEU A 121 15.67 -17.38 3.09
CA LEU A 121 15.98 -16.02 3.57
C LEU A 121 15.54 -14.91 2.60
N HIS A 122 15.09 -15.25 1.39
CA HIS A 122 14.63 -14.26 0.41
C HIS A 122 13.24 -13.69 0.76
N PRO A 123 12.96 -12.39 0.45
CA PRO A 123 11.69 -11.74 0.76
C PRO A 123 10.40 -12.42 0.27
N TRP A 124 10.46 -13.27 -0.75
CA TRP A 124 9.27 -13.99 -1.22
C TRP A 124 8.72 -14.96 -0.16
N SER A 125 9.57 -15.43 0.76
CA SER A 125 9.16 -16.35 1.83
C SER A 125 8.34 -15.65 2.93
N PHE A 126 8.24 -14.31 2.90
CA PHE A 126 7.51 -13.53 3.90
C PHE A 126 6.02 -13.85 3.89
N ASP A 127 5.49 -14.17 2.71
CA ASP A 127 4.08 -14.44 2.49
C ASP A 127 3.75 -15.92 2.77
N LEU A 128 4.73 -16.74 3.15
CA LEU A 128 4.47 -18.14 3.47
C LEU A 128 4.18 -18.36 4.96
N THR A 129 3.10 -19.09 5.23
CA THR A 129 2.83 -19.66 6.56
C THR A 129 3.87 -20.71 6.95
N ALA A 130 3.89 -21.15 8.21
CA ALA A 130 4.81 -22.19 8.67
C ALA A 130 4.68 -23.50 7.86
N GLN A 131 3.44 -23.89 7.54
CA GLN A 131 3.14 -25.03 6.69
C GLN A 131 3.66 -24.82 5.26
N ALA A 132 3.32 -23.69 4.62
CA ALA A 132 3.78 -23.40 3.27
C ALA A 132 5.31 -23.30 3.17
N LYS A 133 6.00 -22.79 4.20
CA LYS A 133 7.47 -22.80 4.27
C LYS A 133 8.02 -24.24 4.28
N THR A 134 7.39 -25.14 5.04
CA THR A 134 7.77 -26.57 5.05
C THR A 134 7.61 -27.19 3.67
N GLU A 135 6.48 -26.94 3.00
CA GLU A 135 6.22 -27.41 1.63
C GLU A 135 7.19 -26.80 0.60
N ALA A 136 7.53 -25.52 0.75
CA ALA A 136 8.50 -24.84 -0.11
C ALA A 136 9.91 -25.45 0.04
N MET A 137 10.33 -25.74 1.27
CA MET A 137 11.61 -26.41 1.53
C MET A 137 11.64 -27.80 0.88
N GLU A 138 10.58 -28.58 1.00
CA GLU A 138 10.48 -29.89 0.34
C GLU A 138 10.50 -29.77 -1.19
N PHE A 139 9.80 -28.78 -1.74
CA PHE A 139 9.86 -28.50 -3.17
C PHE A 139 11.29 -28.15 -3.64
N ILE A 140 11.98 -27.26 -2.92
CA ILE A 140 13.36 -26.85 -3.25
C ILE A 140 14.28 -28.07 -3.26
N LYS A 141 14.17 -28.97 -2.28
CA LYS A 141 14.99 -30.20 -2.22
C LYS A 141 14.79 -31.14 -3.41
N ASN A 142 13.58 -31.12 -3.98
CA ASN A 142 13.21 -31.97 -5.11
C ASN A 142 13.51 -31.34 -6.48
N LEU A 143 14.08 -30.13 -6.53
CA LEU A 143 14.52 -29.51 -7.79
C LEU A 143 15.74 -30.25 -8.38
N PRO A 144 15.80 -30.47 -9.70
CA PRO A 144 16.97 -31.08 -10.35
C PRO A 144 18.30 -30.36 -10.06
N GLU A 145 18.26 -29.04 -9.89
CA GLU A 145 19.40 -28.17 -9.65
C GLU A 145 19.88 -28.25 -8.18
N PHE A 146 19.05 -28.77 -7.27
CA PHE A 146 19.32 -28.73 -5.83
C PHE A 146 20.56 -29.52 -5.43
N GLU A 147 20.79 -30.71 -5.99
CA GLU A 147 21.99 -31.50 -5.66
C GLU A 147 23.29 -30.79 -6.05
N SER A 148 23.29 -30.07 -7.17
CA SER A 148 24.44 -29.23 -7.55
C SER A 148 24.62 -28.07 -6.58
N PHE A 149 23.53 -27.44 -6.14
CA PHE A 149 23.60 -26.34 -5.18
C PHE A 149 24.07 -26.82 -3.79
N LYS A 150 23.51 -27.92 -3.27
CA LYS A 150 23.94 -28.57 -2.03
C LYS A 150 25.43 -28.89 -2.07
N SER A 151 25.92 -29.44 -3.18
CA SER A 151 27.35 -29.77 -3.36
C SER A 151 28.24 -28.52 -3.31
N GLU A 152 27.78 -27.39 -3.85
CA GLU A 152 28.52 -26.12 -3.79
C GLU A 152 28.61 -25.59 -2.36
N VAL A 153 27.50 -25.64 -1.61
CA VAL A 153 27.46 -25.31 -0.17
C VAL A 153 28.38 -26.24 0.63
N GLU A 154 28.31 -27.54 0.37
CA GLU A 154 29.13 -28.56 1.04
C GLU A 154 30.62 -28.31 0.81
N ASN A 155 31.04 -28.08 -0.44
CA ASN A 155 32.42 -27.78 -0.81
C ASN A 155 32.90 -26.48 -0.16
N SER A 156 32.04 -25.46 -0.12
CA SER A 156 32.38 -24.17 0.47
C SER A 156 32.63 -24.28 1.98
N ILE A 157 31.72 -24.95 2.71
CA ILE A 157 31.90 -25.21 4.14
C ILE A 157 33.16 -26.06 4.38
N ALA A 158 33.39 -27.10 3.58
CA ALA A 158 34.54 -27.98 3.75
C ALA A 158 35.89 -27.25 3.57
N SER A 159 35.92 -26.25 2.68
CA SER A 159 37.12 -25.47 2.35
C SER A 159 37.66 -24.62 3.51
N GLY A 160 36.84 -24.33 4.52
CA GLY A 160 37.23 -23.55 5.70
C GLY A 160 37.50 -22.08 5.43
N VAL A 161 36.99 -21.55 4.33
CA VAL A 161 36.96 -20.10 4.12
C VAL A 161 36.14 -19.43 5.22
N ASP A 162 36.55 -18.24 5.65
CA ASP A 162 35.93 -17.54 6.79
C ASP A 162 34.44 -17.24 6.61
N GLN A 163 33.96 -17.16 5.36
CA GLN A 163 32.58 -16.82 4.99
C GLN A 163 32.08 -17.77 3.88
N PRO A 164 31.83 -19.04 4.20
CA PRO A 164 31.55 -20.05 3.18
C PRO A 164 30.24 -19.80 2.43
N LEU A 165 29.27 -19.14 3.05
CA LEU A 165 27.98 -18.88 2.41
C LEU A 165 27.98 -17.63 1.52
N ASN A 166 29.08 -16.87 1.49
CA ASN A 166 29.22 -15.62 0.73
C ASN A 166 30.08 -15.77 -0.53
N ILE A 167 30.59 -16.98 -0.81
CA ILE A 167 31.37 -17.19 -2.03
C ILE A 167 30.47 -17.06 -3.26
N GLN A 168 31.01 -16.52 -4.35
CA GLN A 168 30.22 -16.23 -5.56
C GLN A 168 29.49 -17.47 -6.10
N GLY A 169 30.12 -18.65 -6.07
CA GLY A 169 29.49 -19.90 -6.54
C GLY A 169 28.22 -20.28 -5.77
N VAL A 170 28.21 -20.12 -4.45
CA VAL A 170 27.02 -20.35 -3.60
C VAL A 170 25.94 -19.32 -3.93
N VAL A 171 26.32 -18.05 -4.04
CA VAL A 171 25.39 -16.94 -4.34
C VAL A 171 24.74 -17.13 -5.71
N ASP A 172 25.50 -17.49 -6.74
CA ASP A 172 24.99 -17.73 -8.09
C ASP A 172 23.97 -18.88 -8.09
N LYS A 173 24.19 -19.93 -7.29
CA LYS A 173 23.26 -21.05 -7.13
C LYS A 173 21.99 -20.68 -6.38
N VAL A 174 22.09 -19.81 -5.37
CA VAL A 174 20.91 -19.26 -4.70
C VAL A 174 20.03 -18.49 -5.70
N ILE A 175 20.64 -17.64 -6.52
CA ILE A 175 19.95 -16.88 -7.57
C ILE A 175 19.25 -17.82 -8.56
N GLU A 176 19.94 -18.85 -9.03
CA GLU A 176 19.39 -19.86 -9.96
C GLU A 176 18.15 -20.55 -9.38
N ILE A 177 18.23 -21.06 -8.15
CA ILE A 177 17.09 -21.72 -7.49
C ILE A 177 15.93 -20.75 -7.24
N GLN A 178 16.23 -19.49 -6.88
CA GLN A 178 15.20 -18.47 -6.66
C GLN A 178 14.39 -18.16 -7.92
N GLN A 179 15.03 -18.06 -9.08
CA GLN A 179 14.35 -17.83 -10.37
C GLN A 179 13.40 -18.97 -10.75
N ILE A 180 13.69 -20.21 -10.33
CA ILE A 180 12.85 -21.38 -10.59
C ILE A 180 11.70 -21.46 -9.57
N THR A 181 11.96 -21.04 -8.33
CA THR A 181 11.02 -21.17 -7.21
C THR A 181 9.89 -20.14 -7.30
N PHE A 182 10.17 -18.96 -7.85
CA PHE A 182 9.22 -17.85 -7.94
C PHE A 182 9.24 -17.19 -9.32
N ASP A 183 8.08 -17.16 -9.98
CA ASP A 183 7.85 -16.38 -11.19
C ASP A 183 6.49 -15.70 -11.04
N ARG A 184 6.49 -14.40 -10.76
CA ARG A 184 5.26 -13.63 -10.62
C ARG A 184 5.05 -12.82 -11.89
N SER A 185 4.01 -13.16 -12.64
CA SER A 185 3.52 -12.31 -13.71
C SER A 185 2.59 -11.25 -13.10
N SER A 186 2.92 -9.97 -13.30
CA SER A 186 2.04 -8.86 -12.95
C SER A 186 1.24 -8.44 -14.18
N GLY A 187 -0.09 -8.47 -14.09
CA GLY A 187 -0.95 -7.64 -14.93
C GLY A 187 -1.30 -6.36 -14.17
N TYR A 188 -1.31 -5.22 -14.85
CA TYR A 188 -1.87 -4.00 -14.28
C TYR A 188 -3.39 -4.11 -14.28
N THR A 189 -3.99 -4.03 -13.10
CA THR A 189 -5.44 -3.96 -12.86
C THR A 189 -5.69 -2.99 -11.71
N GLU A 190 -6.80 -2.24 -11.74
CA GLU A 190 -7.15 -1.32 -10.66
C GLU A 190 -7.39 -2.08 -9.34
N PRO A 191 -6.72 -1.73 -8.23
CA PRO A 191 -6.78 -2.52 -7.01
C PRO A 191 -8.00 -2.24 -6.13
N LEU A 192 -8.68 -1.11 -6.35
CA LEU A 192 -9.79 -0.64 -5.54
C LEU A 192 -11.09 -0.66 -6.34
N GLN A 193 -12.17 -1.07 -5.69
CA GLN A 193 -13.53 -0.94 -6.20
C GLN A 193 -14.25 0.18 -5.46
N PHE A 194 -14.68 1.19 -6.20
CA PHE A 194 -15.51 2.28 -5.69
C PHE A 194 -16.99 1.95 -5.91
N ASN A 195 -17.80 2.10 -4.87
CA ASN A 195 -19.25 1.88 -4.95
C ASN A 195 -19.97 2.94 -4.12
N VAL A 196 -20.85 3.71 -4.77
CA VAL A 196 -21.58 4.82 -4.14
C VAL A 196 -23.09 4.60 -4.34
N GLN A 197 -23.83 4.48 -3.25
CA GLN A 197 -25.28 4.20 -3.25
C GLN A 197 -25.96 4.89 -2.07
N ASN A 198 -27.14 5.48 -2.27
CA ASN A 198 -28.06 5.92 -1.21
C ASN A 198 -27.37 6.65 -0.04
N ALA A 199 -26.59 7.70 -0.36
CA ALA A 199 -25.81 8.51 0.58
C ALA A 199 -24.66 7.79 1.30
N THR A 200 -24.20 6.65 0.80
CA THR A 200 -23.02 5.93 1.29
C THR A 200 -22.02 5.77 0.16
N ALA A 201 -20.75 6.08 0.41
CA ALA A 201 -19.64 5.72 -0.47
C ALA A 201 -18.81 4.62 0.20
N SER A 202 -18.42 3.61 -0.57
CA SER A 202 -17.56 2.53 -0.10
C SER A 202 -16.41 2.31 -1.08
N VAL A 203 -15.22 2.10 -0.53
CA VAL A 203 -14.02 1.77 -1.29
C VAL A 203 -13.49 0.45 -0.75
N THR A 204 -13.50 -0.59 -1.59
CA THR A 204 -13.04 -1.93 -1.22
C THR A 204 -11.72 -2.23 -1.90
N ASN A 205 -10.71 -2.62 -1.12
CA ASN A 205 -9.47 -3.16 -1.67
C ASN A 205 -9.69 -4.62 -2.09
N VAL A 206 -9.75 -4.85 -3.39
CA VAL A 206 -10.12 -6.16 -3.98
C VAL A 206 -8.93 -6.92 -4.53
N LEU A 207 -7.76 -6.28 -4.68
CA LEU A 207 -6.58 -6.93 -5.28
C LEU A 207 -5.25 -6.62 -4.60
N SER A 208 -5.08 -5.52 -3.87
CA SER A 208 -3.76 -5.12 -3.35
C SER A 208 -3.51 -5.66 -1.95
N SER A 209 -2.31 -6.20 -1.71
CA SER A 209 -1.82 -6.50 -0.36
C SER A 209 -1.42 -5.25 0.43
N ALA A 210 -1.18 -4.13 -0.26
CA ALA A 210 -0.92 -2.85 0.39
C ALA A 210 -2.24 -2.21 0.81
N THR A 211 -2.27 -1.66 2.02
CA THR A 211 -3.38 -0.86 2.54
C THR A 211 -3.42 0.49 1.84
N TYR A 212 -4.62 0.94 1.51
CA TYR A 212 -4.90 2.31 1.10
C TYR A 212 -5.61 3.05 2.22
N SER A 213 -5.25 4.29 2.48
CA SER A 213 -6.10 5.18 3.28
C SER A 213 -6.90 6.05 2.32
N VAL A 214 -8.21 6.13 2.55
CA VAL A 214 -9.16 6.81 1.68
C VAL A 214 -9.70 8.02 2.43
N GLY A 215 -9.57 9.21 1.83
CA GLY A 215 -10.21 10.43 2.32
C GLY A 215 -11.43 10.80 1.48
N LEU A 216 -12.49 11.27 2.14
CA LEU A 216 -13.66 11.87 1.52
C LEU A 216 -13.55 13.39 1.57
N TYR A 217 -13.60 14.04 0.42
CA TYR A 217 -13.43 15.47 0.23
C TYR A 217 -14.69 16.09 -0.35
N ASP A 218 -15.03 17.30 0.09
CA ASP A 218 -16.09 18.10 -0.53
C ASP A 218 -15.63 18.84 -1.80
N GLU A 219 -16.54 19.58 -2.41
CA GLU A 219 -16.30 20.39 -3.62
C GLU A 219 -15.20 21.45 -3.48
N ASN A 220 -14.88 21.86 -2.25
CA ASN A 220 -13.80 22.82 -1.95
C ASN A 220 -12.49 22.10 -1.60
N ASN A 221 -12.41 20.79 -1.85
CA ASN A 221 -11.28 19.93 -1.52
C ASN A 221 -10.95 19.96 -0.02
N VAL A 222 -11.96 20.13 0.84
CA VAL A 222 -11.81 20.04 2.30
C VAL A 222 -12.06 18.60 2.74
N LEU A 223 -11.10 18.02 3.47
CA LEU A 223 -11.21 16.68 4.02
C LEU A 223 -12.34 16.61 5.06
N PHE A 224 -13.30 15.72 4.84
CA PHE A 224 -14.42 15.47 5.75
C PHE A 224 -14.12 14.33 6.72
N GLU A 225 -13.67 13.19 6.19
CA GLU A 225 -13.36 11.97 6.96
C GLU A 225 -12.33 11.13 6.17
N HIS A 226 -11.48 10.36 6.86
CA HIS A 226 -10.64 9.36 6.22
C HIS A 226 -10.69 8.01 6.95
N LYS A 227 -10.56 6.91 6.20
CA LYS A 227 -10.60 5.53 6.72
C LYS A 227 -9.67 4.62 5.91
N PRO A 228 -9.04 3.60 6.55
CA PRO A 228 -8.27 2.61 5.82
C PRO A 228 -9.20 1.64 5.06
N ALA A 229 -8.83 1.33 3.81
CA ALA A 229 -9.20 0.13 3.09
C ALA A 229 -8.00 -0.84 3.19
N GLU A 230 -8.05 -1.74 4.17
CA GLU A 230 -6.92 -2.61 4.52
C GLU A 230 -6.51 -3.52 3.34
N GLY A 231 -5.21 -3.80 3.25
CA GLY A 231 -4.64 -4.72 2.28
C GLY A 231 -5.17 -6.15 2.42
N LEU A 232 -5.22 -6.87 1.31
CA LEU A 232 -5.48 -8.31 1.33
C LEU A 232 -4.34 -9.06 2.03
N ASP A 233 -4.69 -9.96 2.94
CA ASP A 233 -3.71 -10.94 3.42
C ASP A 233 -3.45 -11.96 2.31
N LYS A 234 -2.35 -11.76 1.59
CA LYS A 234 -1.86 -12.69 0.56
C LYS A 234 -0.92 -13.74 1.12
N SER A 235 -1.01 -14.05 2.40
CA SER A 235 -0.30 -15.18 2.95
C SER A 235 -0.82 -16.49 2.35
N HIS A 236 0.10 -17.39 2.01
CA HIS A 236 -0.22 -18.69 1.43
C HIS A 236 -0.12 -19.78 2.50
N PHE A 237 -1.23 -20.50 2.67
CA PHE A 237 -1.30 -21.65 3.57
C PHE A 237 -0.60 -22.87 2.96
N LEU A 238 -0.70 -23.02 1.63
CA LEU A 238 -0.02 -24.07 0.86
C LEU A 238 0.95 -23.45 -0.14
N PHE A 239 2.11 -24.08 -0.35
CA PHE A 239 3.11 -23.59 -1.30
C PHE A 239 2.64 -23.69 -2.75
N GLN A 240 1.75 -24.64 -3.07
CA GLN A 240 1.17 -24.71 -4.41
C GLN A 240 0.26 -23.51 -4.72
N GLU A 241 -0.39 -22.91 -3.72
CA GLU A 241 -1.20 -21.71 -3.92
C GLU A 241 -0.31 -20.54 -4.34
N PHE A 242 0.82 -20.40 -3.64
CA PHE A 242 1.86 -19.42 -3.98
C PHE A 242 2.36 -19.60 -5.42
N LYS A 243 2.73 -20.82 -5.81
CA LYS A 243 3.21 -21.12 -7.18
C LYS A 243 2.19 -20.83 -8.26
N ASN A 244 0.91 -21.07 -7.99
CA ASN A 244 -0.17 -20.81 -8.95
C ASN A 244 -0.72 -19.38 -8.87
N SER A 245 -0.14 -18.51 -8.03
CA SER A 245 -0.67 -17.17 -7.74
C SER A 245 -2.15 -17.19 -7.31
N VAL A 246 -2.56 -18.24 -6.61
CA VAL A 246 -3.90 -18.37 -6.03
C VAL A 246 -3.86 -17.74 -4.65
N PHE A 247 -4.49 -16.58 -4.50
CA PHE A 247 -4.70 -15.97 -3.20
C PHE A 247 -6.00 -16.51 -2.62
N GLN A 248 -5.95 -17.09 -1.42
CA GLN A 248 -7.17 -17.35 -0.67
C GLN A 248 -7.69 -16.00 -0.18
N GLU A 249 -8.67 -15.43 -0.89
CA GLU A 249 -9.32 -14.20 -0.47
C GLU A 249 -10.05 -14.42 0.85
N THR A 250 -9.39 -14.12 1.96
CA THR A 250 -10.08 -13.95 3.24
C THR A 250 -10.74 -12.57 3.19
N SER A 251 -11.98 -12.51 2.70
CA SER A 251 -12.75 -11.27 2.77
C SER A 251 -12.92 -10.89 4.24
N ASN A 252 -12.33 -9.77 4.64
CA ASN A 252 -12.53 -9.18 5.96
C ASN A 252 -13.26 -7.84 5.78
N ASN A 253 -14.18 -7.53 6.68
CA ASN A 253 -14.92 -6.27 6.70
C ASN A 253 -14.00 -5.04 6.71
N GLN A 254 -12.73 -5.20 7.12
CA GLN A 254 -11.71 -4.16 7.16
C GLN A 254 -11.12 -3.77 5.80
N GLN A 255 -11.37 -4.56 4.74
CA GLN A 255 -10.97 -4.23 3.36
C GLN A 255 -11.81 -3.10 2.76
N THR A 256 -12.95 -2.75 3.39
CA THR A 256 -13.88 -1.75 2.88
C THR A 256 -13.91 -0.52 3.79
N ALA A 257 -13.51 0.62 3.24
CA ALA A 257 -13.69 1.93 3.85
C ALA A 257 -15.07 2.47 3.46
N THR A 258 -15.95 2.71 4.44
CA THR A 258 -17.32 3.18 4.20
C THR A 258 -17.53 4.58 4.78
N PHE A 259 -18.11 5.48 4.01
CA PHE A 259 -18.35 6.88 4.33
C PHE A 259 -19.83 7.22 4.18
N ASN A 260 -20.35 8.04 5.11
CA ASN A 260 -21.69 8.61 4.98
C ASN A 260 -21.59 9.97 4.30
N ILE A 261 -22.38 10.20 3.26
CA ILE A 261 -22.38 11.44 2.46
C ILE A 261 -23.43 12.41 3.03
N PRO A 262 -22.99 13.44 3.76
CA PRO A 262 -23.87 14.20 4.67
C PRO A 262 -24.90 15.08 3.94
N TYR A 263 -24.58 15.60 2.76
CA TYR A 263 -25.43 16.53 2.02
C TYR A 263 -25.21 16.40 0.50
N ASP A 264 -26.09 17.04 -0.27
CA ASP A 264 -26.03 17.11 -1.73
C ASP A 264 -24.89 18.03 -2.17
N GLY A 265 -24.17 17.66 -3.22
CA GLY A 265 -22.99 18.36 -3.69
C GLY A 265 -22.00 17.42 -4.36
N THR A 266 -20.87 17.97 -4.81
CA THR A 266 -19.78 17.20 -5.41
C THR A 266 -18.82 16.71 -4.32
N TRP A 267 -18.39 15.47 -4.44
CA TRP A 267 -17.55 14.77 -3.49
C TRP A 267 -16.44 14.03 -4.24
N THR A 268 -15.26 13.95 -3.62
CA THR A 268 -14.12 13.18 -4.14
C THR A 268 -13.61 12.21 -3.09
N LEU A 269 -13.41 10.96 -3.48
CA LEU A 269 -12.66 9.97 -2.70
C LEU A 269 -11.23 9.96 -3.20
N LYS A 270 -10.26 10.15 -2.32
CA LYS A 270 -8.82 10.08 -2.63
C LYS A 270 -8.21 8.95 -1.83
N ALA A 271 -7.79 7.89 -2.51
CA ALA A 271 -7.14 6.74 -1.92
C ALA A 271 -5.63 6.82 -2.12
N LYS A 272 -4.85 6.65 -1.04
CA LYS A 272 -3.38 6.72 -1.08
C LYS A 272 -2.74 5.50 -0.47
N SER A 273 -1.69 4.99 -1.10
CA SER A 273 -0.97 3.79 -0.64
C SER A 273 0.15 4.09 0.36
N GLY A 274 0.49 5.36 0.59
CA GLY A 274 1.62 5.74 1.46
C GLY A 274 2.95 5.92 0.73
N LEU A 275 2.93 5.92 -0.61
CA LEU A 275 4.12 6.18 -1.46
C LEU A 275 4.03 7.48 -2.26
N SER A 276 3.05 8.35 -2.00
CA SER A 276 2.95 9.63 -2.71
C SER A 276 3.75 10.75 -2.06
N PHE A 277 4.04 10.65 -0.75
CA PHE A 277 4.90 11.57 0.01
C PHE A 277 4.43 13.04 -0.01
N ASP A 278 3.16 13.28 -0.27
CA ASP A 278 2.57 14.62 -0.37
C ASP A 278 2.22 15.26 0.99
N GLY A 279 2.46 14.53 2.07
CA GLY A 279 2.23 14.98 3.44
C GLY A 279 0.77 14.88 3.91
N SER A 280 -0.15 14.34 3.11
CA SER A 280 -1.55 14.19 3.52
C SER A 280 -1.72 13.13 4.62
N LEU A 281 -2.80 13.23 5.40
CA LEU A 281 -3.10 12.30 6.50
C LEU A 281 -3.31 10.87 5.98
N GLU A 282 -3.93 10.72 4.82
CA GLU A 282 -4.16 9.44 4.15
C GLU A 282 -2.82 8.80 3.78
N ASN A 283 -1.91 9.57 3.17
CA ASN A 283 -0.60 9.07 2.81
C ASN A 283 0.18 8.61 4.06
N GLN A 284 0.20 9.41 5.13
CA GLN A 284 0.88 9.03 6.38
C GLN A 284 0.28 7.76 7.01
N GLN A 285 -1.05 7.70 7.12
CA GLN A 285 -1.72 6.54 7.69
C GLN A 285 -1.44 5.27 6.89
N ALA A 286 -1.58 5.31 5.57
CA ALA A 286 -1.28 4.17 4.71
C ALA A 286 0.20 3.75 4.81
N ALA A 287 1.12 4.73 4.86
CA ALA A 287 2.53 4.46 5.04
C ALA A 287 2.82 3.72 6.36
N TYR A 288 2.14 4.08 7.46
CA TYR A 288 2.29 3.38 8.74
C TYR A 288 1.79 1.94 8.66
N TYR A 289 0.59 1.71 8.11
CA TYR A 289 0.05 0.36 7.91
C TYR A 289 1.00 -0.52 7.09
N ASN A 290 1.48 -0.01 5.96
CA ASN A 290 2.33 -0.78 5.06
C ASN A 290 3.73 -1.00 5.64
N THR A 291 4.29 0.00 6.32
CA THR A 291 5.60 -0.14 7.00
C THR A 291 5.55 -1.14 8.15
N LYS A 292 4.44 -1.20 8.90
CA LYS A 292 4.21 -2.26 9.89
C LYS A 292 4.31 -3.63 9.24
N THR A 293 3.66 -3.82 8.09
CA THR A 293 3.65 -5.13 7.40
C THR A 293 5.04 -5.53 6.96
N VAL A 294 5.85 -4.59 6.46
CA VAL A 294 7.27 -4.83 6.15
C VAL A 294 8.04 -5.24 7.41
N ALA A 295 7.88 -4.51 8.52
CA ALA A 295 8.57 -4.82 9.78
C ALA A 295 8.18 -6.20 10.33
N ALA A 296 6.89 -6.53 10.34
CA ALA A 296 6.39 -7.84 10.76
C ALA A 296 6.92 -8.98 9.88
N ASN A 297 7.04 -8.73 8.58
CA ASN A 297 7.60 -9.69 7.63
C ASN A 297 9.11 -9.92 7.85
N VAL A 298 9.87 -8.86 8.13
CA VAL A 298 11.30 -8.95 8.50
C VAL A 298 11.47 -9.78 9.77
N LEU A 299 10.65 -9.57 10.80
CA LEU A 299 10.67 -10.40 12.00
C LEU A 299 10.29 -11.87 11.70
N GLY A 300 9.36 -12.07 10.76
CA GLY A 300 8.94 -13.38 10.24
C GLY A 300 10.03 -14.19 9.54
N ILE A 301 11.16 -13.58 9.19
CA ILE A 301 12.38 -14.28 8.74
C ILE A 301 12.92 -15.15 9.87
N PHE A 302 12.98 -14.60 11.08
CA PHE A 302 13.57 -15.26 12.23
C PHE A 302 12.56 -16.20 12.90
N SER A 303 11.33 -15.70 13.04
CA SER A 303 10.28 -16.36 13.78
C SER A 303 8.93 -15.99 13.20
N THR A 304 8.21 -16.97 12.65
CA THR A 304 6.80 -16.75 12.28
C THR A 304 5.93 -16.48 13.50
N LYS A 305 6.34 -16.86 14.72
CA LYS A 305 5.64 -16.49 15.96
C LYS A 305 5.68 -14.99 16.21
N LEU A 306 6.86 -14.36 16.08
CA LEU A 306 6.99 -12.91 16.24
C LEU A 306 6.08 -12.14 15.28
N LYS A 307 5.97 -12.61 14.03
CA LYS A 307 5.01 -12.06 13.06
C LYS A 307 3.56 -12.20 13.55
N LYS A 308 3.18 -13.39 14.05
CA LYS A 308 1.83 -13.70 14.57
C LYS A 308 1.45 -12.90 15.83
N LEU A 309 2.41 -12.42 16.63
CA LEU A 309 2.11 -11.64 17.84
C LEU A 309 1.62 -10.20 17.54
N ILE A 310 1.76 -9.72 16.31
CA ILE A 310 1.41 -8.35 15.93
C ILE A 310 -0.01 -8.29 15.34
N ILE A 311 -1.02 -8.44 16.22
CA ILE A 311 -2.44 -8.68 15.88
C ILE A 311 -3.47 -7.61 16.34
N LYS A 312 -3.12 -6.64 17.20
CA LYS A 312 -4.07 -5.60 17.69
C LYS A 312 -4.04 -4.29 16.90
N ASN A 313 -5.09 -3.96 16.13
CA ASN A 313 -5.18 -2.78 15.23
C ASN A 313 -4.64 -1.46 15.80
N GLU A 314 -4.98 -1.09 17.04
CA GLU A 314 -4.50 0.16 17.66
C GLU A 314 -2.98 0.19 17.91
N CYS A 315 -2.34 -0.98 18.02
CA CYS A 315 -0.88 -1.10 18.12
C CYS A 315 -0.18 -1.26 16.75
N PHE A 316 -0.91 -1.51 15.65
CA PHE A 316 -0.32 -1.58 14.29
C PHE A 316 0.27 -0.25 13.87
N LEU A 317 -0.48 0.83 14.14
CA LEU A 317 -0.04 2.19 13.81
C LEU A 317 1.21 2.56 14.59
N ALA A 318 1.33 2.16 15.87
CA ALA A 318 2.50 2.47 16.68
C ALA A 318 3.80 1.85 16.13
N LEU A 319 3.77 0.56 15.74
CA LEU A 319 4.94 -0.08 15.12
C LEU A 319 5.24 0.55 13.75
N GLY A 320 4.20 0.74 12.94
CA GLY A 320 4.31 1.35 11.61
C GLY A 320 4.91 2.74 11.63
N GLU A 321 4.39 3.61 12.49
CA GLU A 321 4.87 4.97 12.73
C GLU A 321 6.30 4.98 13.28
N HIS A 322 6.58 4.13 14.28
CA HIS A 322 7.92 4.05 14.88
C HIS A 322 8.99 3.66 13.86
N VAL A 323 8.68 2.71 12.98
CA VAL A 323 9.59 2.28 11.91
C VAL A 323 9.65 3.31 10.79
N TYR A 324 8.51 3.85 10.34
CA TYR A 324 8.47 4.83 9.24
C TYR A 324 9.25 6.11 9.56
N ASN A 325 9.06 6.66 10.77
CA ASN A 325 9.80 7.83 11.26
C ASN A 325 11.21 7.47 11.79
N GLY A 326 11.62 6.22 11.60
CA GLY A 326 12.80 5.63 12.20
C GLY A 326 14.09 6.04 11.53
N VAL A 327 15.09 6.41 12.34
CA VAL A 327 16.47 6.64 11.90
C VAL A 327 17.44 5.73 12.68
N SER A 328 18.25 4.98 11.94
CA SER A 328 19.28 4.07 12.44
C SER A 328 20.60 4.31 11.68
N GLY A 329 21.57 4.94 12.35
CA GLY A 329 22.83 5.35 11.71
C GLY A 329 22.60 6.30 10.54
N SER A 330 22.94 5.87 9.31
CA SER A 330 22.71 6.61 8.07
C SER A 330 21.42 6.22 7.34
N VAL A 331 20.64 5.29 7.90
CA VAL A 331 19.40 4.79 7.31
C VAL A 331 18.23 5.59 7.87
N ASP A 332 17.53 6.30 6.99
CA ASP A 332 16.22 6.91 7.22
C ASP A 332 15.18 6.10 6.45
N ILE A 333 14.23 5.48 7.17
CA ILE A 333 13.26 4.57 6.56
C ILE A 333 12.31 5.31 5.62
N SER A 334 11.91 6.54 5.95
CA SER A 334 11.04 7.34 5.09
C SER A 334 11.72 7.67 3.75
N GLY A 335 12.99 8.10 3.79
CA GLY A 335 13.80 8.31 2.58
C GLY A 335 14.12 7.01 1.81
N SER A 336 14.25 5.88 2.50
CA SER A 336 14.37 4.56 1.86
C SER A 336 13.09 4.15 1.13
N LEU A 337 11.92 4.45 1.68
CA LEU A 337 10.62 4.23 1.02
C LEU A 337 10.45 5.14 -0.19
N GLU A 338 10.91 6.39 -0.13
CA GLU A 338 10.89 7.30 -1.29
C GLU A 338 11.79 6.76 -2.42
N SER A 339 12.98 6.29 -2.06
CA SER A 339 13.91 5.62 -2.99
C SER A 339 13.33 4.32 -3.56
N TYR A 340 12.53 3.60 -2.79
CA TYR A 340 11.83 2.40 -3.25
C TYR A 340 10.69 2.76 -4.22
N SER A 341 9.89 3.77 -3.86
CA SER A 341 8.77 4.30 -4.63
C SER A 341 9.17 4.76 -6.04
N ASN A 342 10.35 5.38 -6.18
CA ASN A 342 10.88 5.84 -7.48
C ASN A 342 11.72 4.79 -8.22
N GLY A 343 11.84 3.57 -7.68
CA GLY A 343 12.59 2.46 -8.28
C GLY A 343 14.12 2.55 -8.15
N SER A 344 14.67 3.54 -7.45
CA SER A 344 16.12 3.65 -7.21
C SER A 344 16.65 2.69 -6.14
N LYS A 345 15.75 2.09 -5.34
CA LYS A 345 16.05 1.06 -4.34
C LYS A 345 15.19 -0.18 -4.59
N SER A 346 15.75 -1.38 -4.44
CA SER A 346 15.01 -2.64 -4.55
C SER A 346 14.25 -2.98 -3.26
N GLY A 347 13.26 -3.86 -3.35
CA GLY A 347 12.55 -4.37 -2.16
C GLY A 347 13.48 -5.09 -1.16
N PHE A 348 14.51 -5.76 -1.66
CA PHE A 348 15.54 -6.39 -0.82
C PHE A 348 16.37 -5.35 -0.05
N ALA A 349 16.79 -4.27 -0.71
CA ALA A 349 17.50 -3.18 -0.05
C ALA A 349 16.64 -2.46 1.00
N LEU A 350 15.36 -2.23 0.71
CA LEU A 350 14.40 -1.72 1.70
C LEU A 350 14.26 -2.66 2.90
N THR A 351 14.15 -3.98 2.66
CA THR A 351 14.08 -4.99 3.72
C THR A 351 15.32 -4.95 4.62
N LYS A 352 16.52 -4.80 4.03
CA LYS A 352 17.77 -4.65 4.79
C LYS A 352 17.78 -3.39 5.64
N ASP A 353 17.28 -2.27 5.13
CA ASP A 353 17.17 -1.02 5.89
C ASP A 353 16.22 -1.18 7.08
N VAL A 354 15.05 -1.82 6.87
CA VAL A 354 14.10 -2.12 7.96
C VAL A 354 14.73 -3.07 8.99
N LEU A 355 15.46 -4.11 8.56
CA LEU A 355 16.17 -5.00 9.47
C LEU A 355 17.24 -4.26 10.28
N SER A 356 17.99 -3.35 9.65
CA SER A 356 18.99 -2.50 10.31
C SER A 356 18.34 -1.60 11.37
N PHE A 357 17.16 -1.06 11.08
CA PHE A 357 16.39 -0.31 12.05
C PHE A 357 15.91 -1.18 13.22
N ILE A 358 15.31 -2.34 12.93
CA ILE A 358 14.83 -3.28 13.96
C ILE A 358 15.97 -3.72 14.88
N TRP A 359 17.16 -3.96 14.33
CA TRP A 359 18.33 -4.32 15.15
C TRP A 359 18.79 -3.17 16.05
N ASP A 360 18.94 -1.94 15.54
CA ASP A 360 19.37 -0.76 16.31
C ASP A 360 18.33 -0.30 17.35
N ARG A 361 17.04 -0.58 17.11
CA ARG A 361 15.92 -0.21 17.98
C ARG A 361 15.21 -1.42 18.57
N PHE A 362 15.94 -2.52 18.74
CA PHE A 362 15.38 -3.81 19.12
C PHE A 362 14.49 -3.74 20.37
N ASP A 363 14.97 -3.13 21.45
CA ASP A 363 14.21 -3.02 22.72
C ASP A 363 12.91 -2.23 22.55
N SER A 364 12.92 -1.19 21.71
CA SER A 364 11.73 -0.37 21.42
C SER A 364 10.72 -1.17 20.59
N VAL A 365 11.19 -1.86 19.55
CA VAL A 365 10.36 -2.72 18.70
C VAL A 365 9.74 -3.84 19.54
N LEU A 366 10.52 -4.50 20.40
CA LEU A 366 10.03 -5.55 21.29
C LEU A 366 8.98 -5.02 22.27
N GLY A 367 9.21 -3.86 22.89
CA GLY A 367 8.22 -3.24 23.77
C GLY A 367 6.91 -2.88 23.05
N ILE A 368 6.97 -2.51 21.76
CA ILE A 368 5.75 -2.33 20.95
C ILE A 368 5.06 -3.68 20.70
N ILE A 369 5.81 -4.75 20.36
CA ILE A 369 5.24 -6.09 20.13
C ILE A 369 4.56 -6.64 21.40
N GLU A 370 5.17 -6.45 22.57
CA GLU A 370 4.58 -6.82 23.86
C GLU A 370 3.22 -6.14 24.07
N ASN A 371 3.12 -4.86 23.74
CA ASN A 371 1.85 -4.12 23.79
C ASN A 371 0.85 -4.59 22.71
N CYS A 372 1.33 -5.08 21.56
CA CYS A 372 0.50 -5.60 20.47
C CYS A 372 -0.13 -6.96 20.77
N ALA A 373 0.41 -7.74 21.71
CA ALA A 373 -0.08 -9.07 22.01
C ALA A 373 -1.46 -9.04 22.69
N ASN A 374 -2.24 -10.13 22.56
CA ASN A 374 -3.54 -10.23 23.20
C ASN A 374 -3.40 -10.19 24.73
N GLU A 375 -4.38 -9.60 25.43
CA GLU A 375 -4.38 -9.57 26.91
C GLU A 375 -4.36 -10.99 27.52
N ASN A 376 -4.81 -11.99 26.75
CA ASN A 376 -4.82 -13.40 27.11
C ASN A 376 -3.60 -14.19 26.60
N THR A 377 -2.68 -13.56 25.85
CA THR A 377 -1.44 -14.20 25.40
C THR A 377 -0.44 -14.14 26.55
N GLU A 378 -0.08 -15.29 27.10
CA GLU A 378 1.02 -15.35 28.06
C GLU A 378 2.35 -15.17 27.31
N LEU A 379 2.95 -13.97 27.38
CA LEU A 379 4.17 -13.56 26.66
C LEU A 379 5.47 -14.19 27.22
N TYR A 380 5.44 -15.45 27.65
CA TYR A 380 6.62 -16.10 28.19
C TYR A 380 7.74 -16.16 27.13
N GLY A 381 8.90 -15.61 27.47
CA GLY A 381 10.10 -15.70 26.65
C GLY A 381 10.39 -14.51 25.75
N LEU A 382 9.46 -13.57 25.51
CA LEU A 382 9.76 -12.34 24.74
C LEU A 382 10.91 -11.55 25.38
N ASP A 383 10.91 -11.45 26.72
CA ASP A 383 11.95 -10.83 27.54
C ASP A 383 13.33 -11.50 27.40
N LYS A 384 13.37 -12.74 26.89
CA LYS A 384 14.60 -13.52 26.70
C LYS A 384 15.19 -13.39 25.30
N ILE A 385 14.47 -12.81 24.34
CA ILE A 385 14.96 -12.64 22.97
C ILE A 385 16.25 -11.83 22.97
N LYS A 386 17.19 -12.23 22.11
CA LYS A 386 18.50 -11.61 22.00
C LYS A 386 18.65 -10.79 20.73
N SER A 387 19.02 -9.51 20.89
CA SER A 387 19.28 -8.61 19.76
C SER A 387 20.52 -9.01 18.93
N GLY A 388 21.47 -9.73 19.54
CA GLY A 388 22.73 -10.14 18.89
C GLY A 388 22.52 -10.98 17.62
N VAL A 389 21.47 -11.81 17.62
CA VAL A 389 21.07 -12.67 16.50
C VAL A 389 20.73 -11.86 15.25
N PHE A 390 19.98 -10.77 15.40
CA PHE A 390 19.60 -9.88 14.29
C PHE A 390 20.82 -9.22 13.67
N GLY A 391 21.77 -8.77 14.51
CA GLY A 391 23.02 -8.17 14.06
C GLY A 391 23.87 -9.14 13.23
N LYS A 392 23.94 -10.41 13.62
CA LYS A 392 24.66 -11.47 12.88
C LYS A 392 24.05 -11.72 11.49
N ILE A 393 22.72 -11.80 11.39
CA ILE A 393 22.02 -11.96 10.10
C ILE A 393 22.12 -10.70 9.25
N LEU A 394 22.01 -9.50 9.82
CA LEU A 394 22.20 -8.26 9.08
C LEU A 394 23.62 -8.18 8.49
N LYS A 395 24.66 -8.52 9.28
CA LYS A 395 26.05 -8.62 8.80
C LYS A 395 26.15 -9.60 7.63
N PHE A 396 25.49 -10.75 7.72
CA PHE A 396 25.45 -11.74 6.66
C PHE A 396 24.79 -11.20 5.38
N LEU A 397 23.60 -10.60 5.47
CA LEU A 397 22.87 -10.01 4.33
C LEU A 397 23.56 -8.79 3.70
N ASN A 398 24.39 -8.07 4.47
CA ASN A 398 25.21 -7.00 3.94
C ASN A 398 26.31 -7.48 2.98
N ILE A 399 26.78 -8.71 3.17
CA ILE A 399 27.86 -9.27 2.36
C ILE A 399 27.31 -10.01 1.12
N THR A 400 26.08 -10.52 1.16
CA THR A 400 25.41 -11.23 0.06
C THR A 400 24.69 -10.31 -0.95
N GLY A 401 25.16 -9.05 -1.11
CA GLY A 401 24.51 -7.99 -1.91
C GLY A 401 24.16 -8.32 -3.38
N ASN A 402 24.62 -9.45 -3.92
CA ASN A 402 24.25 -9.94 -5.25
C ASN A 402 22.84 -10.55 -5.33
N LEU A 403 22.18 -10.83 -4.19
CA LEU A 403 20.77 -11.25 -4.16
C LEU A 403 19.80 -10.12 -4.59
N GLU A 404 20.30 -8.89 -4.74
CA GLU A 404 19.54 -7.70 -5.11
C GLU A 404 18.86 -7.76 -6.49
N ASN A 405 19.42 -8.53 -7.43
CA ASN A 405 19.01 -8.47 -8.84
C ASN A 405 17.87 -9.41 -9.23
N VAL A 406 17.40 -10.29 -8.33
CA VAL A 406 16.50 -11.37 -8.75
C VAL A 406 15.02 -11.03 -8.59
N PHE A 407 14.56 -10.26 -7.58
CA PHE A 407 13.16 -9.77 -7.56
C PHE A 407 12.84 -8.65 -6.54
N ASN A 408 11.74 -7.93 -6.80
CA ASN A 408 10.93 -7.16 -5.85
C ASN A 408 9.77 -8.04 -5.28
N SER A 409 10.04 -9.17 -4.60
CA SER A 409 9.19 -10.38 -4.69
C SER A 409 8.13 -10.69 -3.62
N SER A 410 8.05 -10.00 -2.48
CA SER A 410 6.91 -10.33 -1.59
C SER A 410 5.62 -9.79 -2.21
N ALA A 411 4.51 -10.51 -2.00
CA ALA A 411 3.18 -10.11 -2.43
C ALA A 411 2.91 -8.63 -2.11
N MET A 412 3.23 -8.28 -0.86
CA MET A 412 3.11 -6.94 -0.30
C MET A 412 4.00 -5.90 -0.98
N LEU A 413 5.31 -6.14 -1.09
CA LEU A 413 6.22 -5.16 -1.67
C LEU A 413 5.91 -4.94 -3.15
N THR A 414 5.72 -6.00 -3.94
CA THR A 414 5.36 -5.85 -5.36
C THR A 414 4.05 -5.07 -5.53
N ASP A 415 3.00 -5.42 -4.78
CA ASP A 415 1.70 -4.76 -4.90
C ASP A 415 1.80 -3.28 -4.54
N TRP A 416 2.64 -2.93 -3.56
CA TRP A 416 2.80 -1.56 -3.09
C TRP A 416 3.35 -0.63 -4.17
N ILE A 417 4.26 -1.12 -5.02
CA ILE A 417 4.87 -0.31 -6.11
C ILE A 417 4.22 -0.50 -7.47
N GLN A 418 3.56 -1.64 -7.73
CA GLN A 418 2.97 -1.91 -9.05
C GLN A 418 1.62 -1.22 -9.24
N PHE A 419 0.88 -0.98 -8.16
CA PHE A 419 -0.42 -0.29 -8.24
C PHE A 419 -0.25 1.21 -8.03
N ASP A 420 -1.22 1.98 -8.52
CA ASP A 420 -1.19 3.44 -8.44
C ASP A 420 -1.11 3.91 -6.98
N LYS A 421 -0.19 4.85 -6.75
CA LYS A 421 0.08 5.37 -5.40
C LYS A 421 -1.05 6.26 -4.89
N GLU A 422 -1.80 6.84 -5.83
CA GLU A 422 -2.95 7.71 -5.61
C GLU A 422 -4.04 7.34 -6.62
N ILE A 423 -5.26 7.15 -6.14
CA ILE A 423 -6.43 6.85 -6.96
C ILE A 423 -7.55 7.79 -6.51
N GLU A 424 -8.13 8.53 -7.45
CA GLU A 424 -9.21 9.47 -7.18
C GLU A 424 -10.51 9.03 -7.86
N TYR A 425 -11.62 9.16 -7.14
CA TYR A 425 -12.96 8.90 -7.65
C TYR A 425 -13.90 10.03 -7.25
N CYS A 426 -14.49 10.72 -8.22
CA CYS A 426 -15.42 11.83 -7.97
C CYS A 426 -16.86 11.42 -8.27
N PHE A 427 -17.80 11.93 -7.47
CA PHE A 427 -19.23 11.79 -7.70
C PHE A 427 -20.01 13.01 -7.18
N SER A 428 -21.20 13.24 -7.73
CA SER A 428 -22.16 14.23 -7.26
C SER A 428 -23.39 13.55 -6.68
N LYS A 429 -23.85 14.04 -5.52
CA LYS A 429 -25.09 13.60 -4.86
C LYS A 429 -26.17 14.67 -5.05
N ILE A 430 -27.31 14.29 -5.62
CA ILE A 430 -28.48 15.15 -5.81
C ILE A 430 -29.70 14.39 -5.29
N GLY A 431 -30.17 14.71 -4.09
CA GLY A 431 -31.18 13.95 -3.38
C GLY A 431 -30.75 12.49 -3.15
N ASN A 432 -31.44 11.56 -3.82
CA ASN A 432 -31.12 10.12 -3.78
C ASN A 432 -30.33 9.66 -5.01
N GLU A 433 -30.06 10.55 -5.96
CA GLU A 433 -29.31 10.22 -7.18
C GLU A 433 -27.81 10.45 -6.94
N ILE A 434 -27.01 9.51 -7.46
CA ILE A 434 -25.56 9.58 -7.49
C ILE A 434 -25.14 9.60 -8.95
N LEU A 435 -24.38 10.62 -9.33
CA LEU A 435 -23.81 10.76 -10.65
C LEU A 435 -22.30 10.69 -10.50
N GLU A 436 -21.65 9.69 -11.08
CA GLU A 436 -20.19 9.69 -11.19
C GLU A 436 -19.76 10.97 -11.91
N CYS A 437 -18.76 11.67 -11.36
CA CYS A 437 -18.11 12.73 -12.11
C CYS A 437 -17.35 12.00 -13.21
N GLU A 438 -17.89 11.95 -14.42
CA GLU A 438 -17.04 11.63 -15.55
C GLU A 438 -15.90 12.65 -15.52
N PHE A 439 -14.65 12.18 -15.57
CA PHE A 439 -13.48 13.05 -15.74
C PHE A 439 -13.56 13.67 -17.13
N LEU A 440 -14.39 14.70 -17.25
CA LEU A 440 -14.48 15.51 -18.44
C LEU A 440 -13.12 16.21 -18.55
N VAL A 441 -12.39 15.90 -19.62
CA VAL A 441 -11.19 16.64 -20.00
C VAL A 441 -11.50 17.22 -21.36
N ASN A 442 -11.58 18.54 -21.42
CA ASN A 442 -12.01 19.29 -22.59
C ASN A 442 -13.36 18.80 -23.14
N GLN A 443 -14.32 18.56 -22.25
CA GLN A 443 -15.63 17.98 -22.57
C GLN A 443 -16.75 18.68 -21.80
N ILE A 444 -17.94 18.70 -22.40
CA ILE A 444 -19.21 19.09 -21.74
C ILE A 444 -20.19 17.92 -21.84
N LYS A 445 -20.86 17.61 -20.73
CA LYS A 445 -21.95 16.63 -20.67
C LYS A 445 -23.29 17.33 -20.48
N VAL A 446 -24.23 17.06 -21.38
CA VAL A 446 -25.64 17.46 -21.27
C VAL A 446 -26.38 16.44 -20.44
N LEU A 447 -26.80 16.81 -19.23
CA LEU A 447 -27.36 15.89 -18.24
C LEU A 447 -28.73 15.34 -18.65
N SER A 448 -29.50 16.12 -19.42
CA SER A 448 -30.87 15.75 -19.81
C SER A 448 -30.93 14.53 -20.73
N ASN A 449 -29.88 14.29 -21.51
CA ASN A 449 -29.82 13.23 -22.52
C ASN A 449 -28.52 12.40 -22.46
N ASN A 450 -27.64 12.69 -21.51
CA ASN A 450 -26.34 12.04 -21.32
C ASN A 450 -25.42 12.15 -22.56
N GLN A 451 -25.57 13.20 -23.37
CA GLN A 451 -24.72 13.48 -24.52
C GLN A 451 -23.42 14.15 -24.06
N ILE A 452 -22.28 13.71 -24.61
CA ILE A 452 -20.96 14.29 -24.38
C ILE A 452 -20.53 15.06 -25.63
N LEU A 453 -20.11 16.30 -25.44
CA LEU A 453 -19.49 17.17 -26.44
C LEU A 453 -17.99 17.15 -26.18
N ASP A 454 -17.22 16.75 -27.18
CA ASP A 454 -15.79 16.48 -27.04
C ASP A 454 -14.96 17.48 -27.84
N PHE A 455 -14.12 18.22 -27.12
CA PHE A 455 -13.22 19.23 -27.67
C PHE A 455 -11.74 18.78 -27.62
N ASN A 456 -11.47 17.50 -27.29
CA ASN A 456 -10.11 16.99 -27.26
C ASN A 456 -9.42 17.00 -28.63
N GLY A 457 -8.11 17.24 -28.62
CA GLY A 457 -7.28 17.30 -29.82
C GLY A 457 -7.38 18.62 -30.60
N LEU A 458 -8.21 19.55 -30.15
CA LEU A 458 -8.29 20.92 -30.68
C LEU A 458 -7.26 21.83 -29.97
N PRO A 459 -6.71 22.84 -30.66
CA PRO A 459 -5.71 23.72 -30.07
C PRO A 459 -6.32 24.65 -29.02
N THR A 460 -5.63 24.83 -27.89
CA THR A 460 -5.99 25.75 -26.82
C THR A 460 -5.32 27.12 -27.00
N TYR A 461 -6.00 28.18 -26.57
CA TYR A 461 -5.52 29.55 -26.65
C TYR A 461 -5.83 30.31 -25.38
N TYR A 462 -4.89 31.17 -25.00
CA TYR A 462 -5.04 32.09 -23.90
C TYR A 462 -4.65 33.50 -24.35
N PHE A 463 -5.55 34.46 -24.24
CA PHE A 463 -5.28 35.84 -24.63
C PHE A 463 -6.21 36.83 -23.91
N ASN A 464 -5.87 38.11 -24.02
CA ASN A 464 -6.73 39.19 -23.54
C ASN A 464 -7.13 40.08 -24.70
N GLU A 465 -8.37 40.54 -24.68
CA GLU A 465 -8.87 41.56 -25.58
C GLU A 465 -9.31 42.78 -24.78
N PHE A 466 -9.12 43.99 -25.32
CA PHE A 466 -9.58 45.21 -24.67
C PHE A 466 -10.93 45.59 -25.26
N ASP A 467 -11.95 45.67 -24.42
CA ASP A 467 -13.27 46.13 -24.84
C ASP A 467 -13.37 47.65 -24.62
N ASP A 468 -13.39 48.38 -25.74
CA ASP A 468 -13.53 49.84 -25.76
C ASP A 468 -14.89 50.31 -25.21
N PHE A 469 -15.95 49.50 -25.33
CA PHE A 469 -17.29 49.86 -24.86
C PHE A 469 -17.35 49.88 -23.34
N CYS A 470 -16.81 48.84 -22.69
CA CYS A 470 -16.78 48.72 -21.24
C CYS A 470 -15.52 49.28 -20.58
N ASN A 471 -14.51 49.64 -21.37
CA ASN A 471 -13.22 50.16 -20.91
C ASN A 471 -12.57 49.21 -19.88
N ASN A 472 -12.54 47.93 -20.20
CA ASN A 472 -11.98 46.83 -19.39
C ASN A 472 -11.24 45.83 -20.29
N TYR A 473 -10.59 44.83 -19.67
CA TYR A 473 -9.96 43.71 -20.38
C TYR A 473 -10.86 42.48 -20.26
N MET A 474 -11.02 41.76 -21.36
CA MET A 474 -11.66 40.44 -21.41
C MET A 474 -10.54 39.41 -21.40
N GLN A 475 -10.53 38.54 -20.40
CA GLN A 475 -9.61 37.40 -20.31
C GLN A 475 -10.28 36.21 -20.95
N ILE A 476 -9.67 35.63 -21.97
CA ILE A 476 -10.29 34.60 -22.80
C ILE A 476 -9.42 33.35 -22.78
N PHE A 477 -10.01 32.26 -22.32
CA PHE A 477 -9.55 30.91 -22.60
C PHE A 477 -10.42 30.32 -23.70
N SER A 478 -9.81 29.83 -24.78
CA SER A 478 -10.55 29.30 -25.92
C SER A 478 -9.96 27.98 -26.38
N ILE A 479 -10.82 27.06 -26.79
CA ILE A 479 -10.44 25.90 -27.59
C ILE A 479 -10.90 26.12 -29.03
N ASN A 480 -9.94 26.06 -29.95
CA ASN A 480 -10.12 26.23 -31.39
C ASN A 480 -10.42 27.68 -31.87
N TYR A 481 -9.95 28.70 -31.13
CA TYR A 481 -10.21 30.12 -31.42
C TYR A 481 -10.04 30.57 -32.88
N PHE A 482 -8.98 30.12 -33.57
CA PHE A 482 -8.62 30.62 -34.91
C PHE A 482 -9.33 29.91 -36.06
N ASP A 483 -9.99 28.78 -35.80
CA ASP A 483 -10.72 28.04 -36.83
C ASP A 483 -12.23 28.36 -36.75
N LYS A 484 -12.58 29.65 -36.85
CA LYS A 484 -13.99 30.11 -36.96
C LYS A 484 -14.55 29.88 -38.37
N MET A 485 -14.25 28.74 -39.00
CA MET A 485 -15.00 28.32 -40.19
C MET A 485 -16.40 27.89 -39.74
N ASP A 486 -17.44 28.26 -40.50
CA ASP A 486 -18.82 27.86 -40.20
C ASP A 486 -18.91 26.34 -39.94
N GLY A 487 -19.28 25.96 -38.72
CA GLY A 487 -19.43 24.56 -38.32
C GLY A 487 -18.26 23.94 -37.54
N ALA A 488 -17.21 24.70 -37.22
CA ALA A 488 -16.09 24.21 -36.42
C ALA A 488 -16.44 24.19 -34.92
N ASN A 489 -16.09 23.09 -34.23
CA ASN A 489 -16.30 22.99 -32.79
C ASN A 489 -15.36 23.95 -32.04
N TYR A 490 -15.90 24.73 -31.12
CA TYR A 490 -15.13 25.62 -30.24
C TYR A 490 -15.84 25.83 -28.91
N ILE A 491 -15.07 26.28 -27.92
CA ILE A 491 -15.59 26.82 -26.67
C ILE A 491 -14.72 28.01 -26.24
N ASP A 492 -15.38 29.11 -25.88
CA ASP A 492 -14.78 30.35 -25.41
C ASP A 492 -15.28 30.60 -23.97
N ILE A 493 -14.33 30.70 -23.03
CA ILE A 493 -14.59 31.08 -21.64
C ILE A 493 -14.06 32.50 -21.45
N GLU A 494 -14.98 33.43 -21.21
CA GLU A 494 -14.68 34.85 -21.16
C GLU A 494 -14.97 35.43 -19.78
N ILE A 495 -13.98 36.13 -19.21
CA ILE A 495 -14.13 36.86 -17.94
C ILE A 495 -13.76 38.32 -18.12
N SER A 496 -14.72 39.19 -17.84
CA SER A 496 -14.48 40.62 -17.76
C SER A 496 -13.66 40.97 -16.52
N SER A 497 -12.56 41.70 -16.73
CA SER A 497 -11.60 42.07 -15.69
C SER A 497 -11.10 43.50 -15.84
N ALA A 498 -10.97 44.22 -14.72
CA ALA A 498 -10.32 45.53 -14.69
C ALA A 498 -8.78 45.43 -14.83
N ALA A 499 -8.21 44.23 -14.78
CA ALA A 499 -6.78 43.99 -14.82
C ALA A 499 -6.33 43.42 -16.17
N ASN A 500 -5.22 43.96 -16.71
CA ASN A 500 -4.53 43.39 -17.86
C ASN A 500 -3.67 42.19 -17.42
N SER A 501 -4.30 41.09 -17.03
CA SER A 501 -3.62 39.84 -16.63
C SER A 501 -3.83 38.78 -17.69
N SER A 502 -2.77 38.09 -18.11
CA SER A 502 -2.82 37.02 -19.12
C SER A 502 -3.22 35.66 -18.55
N THR A 503 -3.82 35.63 -17.35
CA THR A 503 -4.40 34.44 -16.72
C THR A 503 -5.62 34.85 -15.90
N ILE A 504 -6.61 33.95 -15.85
CA ILE A 504 -7.81 34.06 -15.03
C ILE A 504 -7.41 33.59 -13.64
N ALA A 505 -7.77 34.37 -12.63
CA ALA A 505 -7.46 34.02 -11.26
C ALA A 505 -8.30 32.82 -10.80
N ASP A 506 -7.73 31.99 -9.94
CA ASP A 506 -8.49 30.93 -9.27
C ASP A 506 -9.65 31.52 -8.47
N GLY A 507 -10.78 30.81 -8.47
CA GLY A 507 -12.00 31.26 -7.80
C GLY A 507 -13.25 30.59 -8.35
N VAL A 508 -14.39 30.91 -7.75
CA VAL A 508 -15.72 30.51 -8.23
C VAL A 508 -16.42 31.76 -8.73
N TYR A 509 -16.90 31.70 -9.95
CA TYR A 509 -17.53 32.78 -10.69
C TYR A 509 -18.96 32.38 -11.06
N ASP A 510 -19.93 33.23 -10.77
CA ASP A 510 -21.30 33.05 -11.27
C ASP A 510 -21.32 33.37 -12.78
N LEU A 511 -21.94 32.51 -13.58
CA LEU A 511 -22.18 32.77 -15.00
C LEU A 511 -23.21 33.89 -15.10
N LEU A 512 -22.75 35.04 -15.59
CA LEU A 512 -23.51 36.29 -15.61
C LEU A 512 -23.39 36.90 -17.00
N ASP A 513 -24.51 37.04 -17.68
CA ASP A 513 -24.62 37.85 -18.89
C ASP A 513 -24.92 39.30 -18.49
N GLY A 514 -23.92 40.16 -18.56
CA GLY A 514 -24.02 41.56 -18.18
C GLY A 514 -23.15 42.43 -19.07
N GLU A 515 -23.63 43.63 -19.42
CA GLU A 515 -22.98 44.46 -20.46
C GLU A 515 -21.48 44.70 -20.22
N CYS A 516 -21.03 44.89 -18.98
CA CYS A 516 -19.63 45.24 -18.68
C CYS A 516 -18.98 44.49 -17.50
N ASN A 517 -19.71 43.58 -16.86
CA ASN A 517 -19.16 42.66 -15.86
C ASN A 517 -19.84 41.33 -16.09
N TYR A 518 -19.13 40.43 -16.76
CA TYR A 518 -19.68 39.16 -17.19
C TYR A 518 -18.66 38.04 -17.07
N VAL A 519 -19.21 36.84 -16.95
CA VAL A 519 -18.50 35.56 -17.01
C VAL A 519 -19.37 34.70 -17.91
N VAL A 520 -18.92 34.52 -19.14
CA VAL A 520 -19.70 33.88 -20.20
C VAL A 520 -18.94 32.67 -20.72
N VAL A 521 -19.70 31.64 -21.07
CA VAL A 521 -19.16 30.46 -21.76
C VAL A 521 -19.96 30.27 -23.04
N ASP A 522 -19.32 30.62 -24.15
CA ASP A 522 -19.87 30.46 -25.49
C ASP A 522 -19.29 29.20 -26.13
N LEU A 523 -20.09 28.51 -26.93
CA LEU A 523 -19.66 27.29 -27.58
C LEU A 523 -20.40 27.03 -28.88
N PHE A 524 -19.71 26.31 -29.76
CA PHE A 524 -20.32 25.61 -30.87
C PHE A 524 -19.82 24.17 -30.89
N HIS A 525 -20.74 23.24 -31.14
CA HIS A 525 -20.44 21.83 -31.36
C HIS A 525 -21.41 21.27 -32.39
N ALA A 526 -20.89 20.73 -33.50
CA ALA A 526 -21.69 20.30 -34.65
C ALA A 526 -22.73 19.21 -34.33
N ASP A 527 -22.57 18.50 -33.21
CA ASP A 527 -23.54 17.51 -32.73
C ASP A 527 -24.83 18.11 -32.16
N ILE A 528 -24.84 19.41 -31.85
CA ILE A 528 -25.98 20.14 -31.26
C ILE A 528 -26.39 21.35 -32.10
N PHE A 529 -25.42 22.05 -32.65
CA PHE A 529 -25.59 23.33 -33.33
C PHE A 529 -25.43 23.17 -34.85
N THR A 530 -26.26 23.88 -35.60
CA THR A 530 -26.09 24.09 -37.04
C THR A 530 -25.45 25.45 -37.26
N ASN A 531 -24.91 25.72 -38.45
CA ASN A 531 -24.15 26.95 -38.73
C ASN A 531 -24.93 28.28 -38.50
N ASP A 532 -26.26 28.22 -38.33
CA ASP A 532 -27.11 29.37 -38.02
C ASP A 532 -27.52 29.42 -36.52
N ASP A 533 -26.84 28.64 -35.68
CA ASP A 533 -27.10 28.54 -34.25
C ASP A 533 -25.88 28.96 -33.41
N ASP A 534 -26.14 29.67 -32.31
CA ASP A 534 -25.15 29.96 -31.27
C ASP A 534 -25.49 29.18 -29.99
N GLY A 535 -24.46 28.82 -29.22
CA GLY A 535 -24.58 28.10 -27.97
C GLY A 535 -23.91 28.84 -26.83
N PHE A 536 -24.57 28.91 -25.68
CA PHE A 536 -23.97 29.47 -24.47
C PHE A 536 -24.44 28.73 -23.21
N ILE A 537 -23.73 28.91 -22.10
CA ILE A 537 -24.10 28.36 -20.79
C ILE A 537 -24.45 29.51 -19.84
N GLN A 538 -25.63 29.42 -19.23
CA GLN A 538 -26.13 30.41 -18.26
C GLN A 538 -26.57 29.76 -16.94
N ASN A 539 -27.00 30.57 -15.97
CA ASN A 539 -27.59 30.11 -14.70
C ASN A 539 -26.72 29.07 -13.97
N GLY A 540 -25.41 29.31 -13.93
CA GLY A 540 -24.43 28.31 -13.49
C GLY A 540 -23.20 28.93 -12.86
N THR A 541 -22.16 28.11 -12.69
CA THR A 541 -20.87 28.55 -12.13
C THR A 541 -19.71 28.10 -12.99
N LEU A 542 -18.67 28.93 -13.03
CA LEU A 542 -17.34 28.61 -13.51
C LEU A 542 -16.40 28.57 -12.30
N THR A 543 -15.82 27.41 -12.01
CA THR A 543 -14.75 27.26 -11.03
C THR A 543 -13.43 27.18 -11.76
N VAL A 544 -12.51 28.08 -11.40
CA VAL A 544 -11.16 28.13 -11.94
C VAL A 544 -10.18 27.71 -10.85
N SER A 545 -9.29 26.77 -11.18
CA SER A 545 -8.30 26.22 -10.27
C SER A 545 -6.94 26.02 -10.94
N GLU A 546 -5.95 25.64 -10.11
CA GLU A 546 -4.59 25.33 -10.54
C GLU A 546 -3.84 26.49 -11.21
N ASN A 547 -4.07 27.72 -10.72
CA ASN A 547 -3.56 28.98 -11.26
C ASN A 547 -4.07 29.30 -12.67
N GLY A 548 -5.37 29.10 -12.90
CA GLY A 548 -6.02 29.44 -14.17
C GLY A 548 -5.84 28.41 -15.27
N SER A 549 -5.42 27.18 -14.95
CA SER A 549 -5.23 26.11 -15.93
C SER A 549 -6.39 25.12 -16.00
N VAL A 550 -7.22 25.03 -14.96
CA VAL A 550 -8.37 24.11 -14.93
C VAL A 550 -9.66 24.91 -14.75
N PHE A 551 -10.63 24.64 -15.63
CA PHE A 551 -11.94 25.28 -15.67
C PHE A 551 -13.01 24.21 -15.51
N SER A 552 -13.83 24.30 -14.47
CA SER A 552 -14.99 23.42 -14.25
C SER A 552 -16.26 24.25 -14.38
N ILE A 553 -17.17 23.81 -15.24
CA ILE A 553 -18.40 24.54 -15.58
C ILE A 553 -19.60 23.75 -15.12
N THR A 554 -20.56 24.42 -14.49
CA THR A 554 -21.93 23.94 -14.33
C THR A 554 -22.89 25.01 -14.84
N GLY A 555 -24.08 24.62 -15.30
CA GLY A 555 -25.10 25.59 -15.72
C GLY A 555 -26.20 24.98 -16.57
N GLU A 556 -26.88 25.81 -17.33
CA GLU A 556 -27.90 25.46 -18.31
C GLU A 556 -27.39 25.83 -19.71
N MET A 557 -27.31 24.84 -20.61
CA MET A 557 -26.96 25.08 -22.00
C MET A 557 -28.17 25.62 -22.75
N VAL A 558 -27.99 26.74 -23.43
CA VAL A 558 -29.00 27.39 -24.26
C VAL A 558 -28.51 27.41 -25.70
N LYS A 559 -29.44 27.13 -26.60
CA LYS A 559 -29.28 27.23 -28.03
C LYS A 559 -30.06 28.42 -28.56
N ILE A 560 -29.38 29.32 -29.25
CA ILE A 560 -29.99 30.42 -29.99
C ILE A 560 -30.09 30.00 -31.44
N THR A 561 -31.28 30.02 -32.02
CA THR A 561 -31.49 29.80 -33.46
C THR A 561 -31.91 31.09 -34.13
N PHE A 562 -31.20 31.48 -35.19
CA PHE A 562 -31.54 32.66 -35.99
C PHE A 562 -32.41 32.30 -37.19
N ASN A 563 -33.59 32.92 -37.29
CA ASN A 563 -34.45 32.83 -38.48
C ASN A 563 -34.65 34.22 -39.08
N GLY A 564 -33.65 34.65 -39.87
CA GLY A 564 -33.56 36.01 -40.38
C GLY A 564 -33.17 36.99 -39.27
N THR A 565 -34.09 37.86 -38.85
CA THR A 565 -33.88 38.82 -37.74
C THR A 565 -34.51 38.37 -36.42
N ASN A 566 -35.17 37.21 -36.41
CA ASN A 566 -35.82 36.68 -35.21
C ASN A 566 -34.88 35.69 -34.52
N GLU A 567 -34.71 35.90 -33.23
CA GLU A 567 -33.94 35.06 -32.33
C GLU A 567 -34.88 34.16 -31.52
N THR A 568 -34.52 32.90 -31.33
CA THR A 568 -35.26 31.97 -30.48
C THR A 568 -34.30 31.18 -29.61
N GLU A 569 -34.38 31.39 -28.30
CA GLU A 569 -33.65 30.62 -27.31
C GLU A 569 -34.39 29.31 -26.98
N THR A 570 -33.63 28.22 -26.93
CA THR A 570 -34.10 26.90 -26.54
C THR A 570 -33.14 26.33 -25.49
N SER A 571 -33.64 26.09 -24.27
CA SER A 571 -32.89 25.36 -23.26
C SER A 571 -32.69 23.90 -23.69
N LEU A 572 -31.45 23.42 -23.60
CA LEU A 572 -31.06 22.03 -23.85
C LEU A 572 -30.88 21.24 -22.54
N GLY A 573 -30.97 21.92 -21.40
CA GLY A 573 -30.90 21.36 -20.06
C GLY A 573 -29.60 21.64 -19.34
N SER A 574 -29.50 21.11 -18.12
CA SER A 574 -28.32 21.29 -17.26
C SER A 574 -27.09 20.61 -17.82
N VAL A 575 -25.94 21.22 -17.61
CA VAL A 575 -24.63 20.73 -18.07
C VAL A 575 -23.60 20.73 -16.96
N VAL A 576 -22.62 19.84 -17.11
CA VAL A 576 -21.35 19.87 -16.40
C VAL A 576 -20.22 19.76 -17.42
N GLY A 577 -19.12 20.46 -17.22
CA GLY A 577 -17.98 20.45 -18.13
C GLY A 577 -16.67 20.68 -17.39
N ARG A 578 -15.56 20.21 -17.98
CA ARG A 578 -14.23 20.52 -17.47
C ARG A 578 -13.24 20.65 -18.62
N PHE A 579 -12.40 21.68 -18.54
CA PHE A 579 -11.41 22.07 -19.54
C PHE A 579 -10.07 22.31 -18.88
N VAL A 580 -9.00 21.92 -19.56
CA VAL A 580 -7.62 22.05 -19.08
C VAL A 580 -6.80 22.78 -20.12
N ALA A 581 -6.16 23.87 -19.72
CA ALA A 581 -5.14 24.54 -20.50
C ALA A 581 -3.82 23.77 -20.39
N GLU A 582 -3.34 23.24 -21.51
CA GLU A 582 -2.01 22.60 -21.62
C GLU A 582 -0.85 23.60 -21.58
#